data_AF-A0A9D6LDM0-F1
#
_entry.id   AF-A0A9D6LDM0-F1
#
_cell.length_a   1.000
_cell.length_b   1.000
_cell.length_c   1.000
_cell.angle_alpha   90.00
_cell.angle_beta   90.00
_cell.angle_gamma   90.00
#
_symmetry.space_group_name_H-M   'P 1'
#
loop_
_entity.id
_entity.type
_entity.pdbx_description
1 polymer ?
#
loop_
_entity_poly.entity_id
_entity_poly.type
_entity_poly.pdbx_seq_one_letter_code
_entity_poly.pdbx_strand_id
1 'polypeptide(L)'
;MRDIAGLPQKQGLYDPRHEKDACGIGFVANIKGERSHSIVKQALSVLECLSHRGAQGCDPYTGDGAGILLQLPHRFLSEVVKSECDITLPPAGGYAVGMVFLPREKSQREQLERVFETILHDEKAKLLGWRTVPVRSDAIGPQARSTEPVVRQLFVTCPKPKAAKPGRGPADDELAFERKLYVIRKRVEHVVRESALAGREHFCVPSFSSRTIVYKGLLLPTQVGRYYADLADPRVESALGLVHSRFSTNTFPTWSLAHPYRYICHNGEINTVKGNVNWMRARQGRLQSDLFGPDLAKLFPIVADNQSDSACLDNALEFLHMGGRSLPHAMMMLIPEPYVSNPEMDLERRGFYEYH
;
A
#
# COMPACT_ATOMS: atom_id res chain seq x y z
N MET A 1 -0.14 -8.99 -22.80
CA MET A 1 0.95 -8.20 -22.17
C MET A 1 0.30 -6.90 -21.73
N ARG A 2 0.39 -6.53 -20.45
CA ARG A 2 -0.39 -5.40 -19.90
C ARG A 2 0.57 -4.37 -19.34
N ASP A 3 0.37 -3.13 -19.77
CA ASP A 3 1.26 -1.99 -19.56
C ASP A 3 1.02 -1.36 -18.19
N ILE A 4 2.09 -1.23 -17.40
CA ILE A 4 2.14 -0.33 -16.24
C ILE A 4 2.68 1.00 -16.76
N ALA A 5 2.03 2.12 -16.43
CA ALA A 5 2.42 3.42 -16.95
C ALA A 5 3.88 3.73 -16.56
N GLY A 6 4.73 3.96 -17.56
CA GLY A 6 6.14 4.26 -17.33
C GLY A 6 7.03 3.03 -17.16
N LEU A 7 6.65 1.82 -17.62
CA LEU A 7 7.59 0.71 -17.86
C LEU A 7 7.50 0.27 -19.33
N PRO A 8 8.62 0.18 -20.08
CA PRO A 8 8.57 -0.32 -21.44
C PRO A 8 8.24 -1.82 -21.47
N GLN A 9 7.67 -2.28 -22.58
CA GLN A 9 7.55 -3.71 -22.85
C GLN A 9 8.95 -4.34 -22.99
N LYS A 10 9.03 -5.66 -22.79
CA LYS A 10 10.28 -6.40 -22.97
C LYS A 10 10.85 -6.12 -24.37
N GLN A 11 12.05 -5.56 -24.43
CA GLN A 11 12.70 -5.17 -25.68
C GLN A 11 14.21 -5.36 -25.58
N GLY A 12 14.83 -5.98 -26.60
CA GLY A 12 16.25 -6.33 -26.56
C GLY A 12 16.62 -7.17 -25.32
N LEU A 13 17.63 -6.73 -24.58
CA LEU A 13 18.06 -7.34 -23.31
C LEU A 13 17.25 -6.87 -22.09
N TYR A 14 16.42 -5.84 -22.23
CA TYR A 14 15.61 -5.32 -21.13
C TYR A 14 14.39 -6.23 -20.90
N ASP A 15 14.26 -6.69 -19.65
CA ASP A 15 13.13 -7.49 -19.18
C ASP A 15 12.66 -6.91 -17.83
N PRO A 16 11.40 -6.39 -17.73
CA PRO A 16 10.86 -5.85 -16.47
C PRO A 16 10.94 -6.82 -15.28
N ARG A 17 11.14 -8.12 -15.54
CA ARG A 17 11.29 -9.15 -14.51
C ARG A 17 12.66 -9.17 -13.83
N HIS A 18 13.62 -8.34 -14.26
CA HIS A 18 14.97 -8.25 -13.70
C HIS A 18 15.26 -6.88 -13.05
N GLU A 19 14.22 -6.15 -12.64
CA GLU A 19 14.39 -4.90 -11.88
C GLU A 19 15.05 -5.13 -10.52
N LYS A 20 15.90 -4.19 -10.10
CA LYS A 20 16.64 -4.24 -8.84
C LYS A 20 16.60 -2.89 -8.14
N ASP A 21 16.57 -2.91 -6.81
CA ASP A 21 16.48 -1.71 -5.98
C ASP A 21 17.51 -1.68 -4.83
N ALA A 22 18.08 -0.51 -4.53
CA ALA A 22 19.02 -0.29 -3.41
C ALA A 22 18.60 0.93 -2.57
N CYS A 23 17.81 0.73 -1.52
CA CYS A 23 16.98 1.78 -0.94
C CYS A 23 17.50 2.35 0.40
N GLY A 24 16.83 3.40 0.87
CA GLY A 24 16.86 3.83 2.27
C GLY A 24 15.51 3.58 2.92
N ILE A 25 15.51 3.01 4.14
CA ILE A 25 14.30 2.85 4.96
C ILE A 25 14.53 3.46 6.34
N GLY A 26 13.45 3.97 6.94
CA GLY A 26 13.48 4.46 8.31
C GLY A 26 12.08 4.55 8.89
N PHE A 27 11.97 4.54 10.21
CA PHE A 27 10.69 4.79 10.87
C PHE A 27 10.89 5.58 12.17
N VAL A 28 9.83 6.27 12.57
CA VAL A 28 9.73 6.94 13.86
C VAL A 28 8.45 6.44 14.52
N ALA A 29 8.53 6.01 15.77
CA ALA A 29 7.39 5.53 16.52
C ALA A 29 7.38 6.08 17.94
N ASN A 30 6.20 6.51 18.42
CA ASN A 30 5.97 6.77 19.83
C ASN A 30 5.51 5.47 20.51
N ILE A 31 6.33 4.93 21.41
CA ILE A 31 6.10 3.63 22.07
C ILE A 31 4.81 3.64 22.91
N LYS A 32 4.39 4.80 23.43
CA LYS A 32 3.12 4.95 24.17
C LYS A 32 1.90 5.07 23.26
N GLY A 33 2.09 5.14 21.94
CA GLY A 33 1.01 5.31 20.98
C GLY A 33 0.43 6.73 20.92
N GLU A 34 1.07 7.71 21.57
CA GLU A 34 0.64 9.10 21.52
C GLU A 34 0.88 9.68 20.12
N ARG A 35 -0.20 10.15 19.50
CA ARG A 35 -0.17 10.70 18.15
C ARG A 35 0.21 12.17 18.20
N SER A 36 1.11 12.58 17.31
CA SER A 36 1.43 13.99 17.14
C SER A 36 1.92 14.28 15.74
N HIS A 37 1.82 15.55 15.33
CA HIS A 37 2.41 16.01 14.08
C HIS A 37 3.95 16.05 14.15
N SER A 38 4.55 16.05 15.34
CA SER A 38 6.01 16.00 15.47
C SER A 38 6.58 14.67 14.97
N ILE A 39 5.88 13.55 15.16
CA ILE A 39 6.28 12.24 14.61
C ILE A 39 6.29 12.27 13.08
N VAL A 40 5.29 12.92 12.47
CA VAL A 40 5.22 13.08 11.01
C VAL A 40 6.40 13.91 10.50
N LYS A 41 6.68 15.04 11.14
CA LYS A 41 7.86 15.88 10.81
C LYS A 41 9.17 15.13 10.96
N GLN A 42 9.36 14.40 12.07
CA GLN A 42 10.56 13.59 12.31
C GLN A 42 10.73 12.50 11.25
N ALA A 43 9.65 11.80 10.88
CA ALA A 43 9.70 10.78 9.83
C ALA A 43 10.08 11.39 8.47
N LEU A 44 9.53 12.56 8.11
CA LEU A 44 9.95 13.29 6.91
C LEU A 44 11.41 13.74 6.98
N SER A 45 11.90 14.19 8.13
CA SER A 45 13.33 14.51 8.30
C SER A 45 14.23 13.29 8.14
N VAL A 46 13.83 12.12 8.65
CA VAL A 46 14.54 10.85 8.40
C VAL A 46 14.59 10.56 6.89
N LEU A 47 13.46 10.73 6.19
CA LEU A 47 13.40 10.56 4.74
C LEU A 47 14.36 11.50 4.01
N GLU A 48 14.39 12.78 4.38
CA GLU A 48 15.34 13.76 3.82
C GLU A 48 16.79 13.34 4.04
N CYS A 49 17.15 12.85 5.23
CA CYS A 49 18.49 12.34 5.51
C CYS A 49 18.88 11.11 4.66
N LEU A 50 17.91 10.35 4.13
CA LEU A 50 18.14 9.21 3.24
C LEU A 50 18.34 9.62 1.78
N SER A 51 18.34 10.91 1.46
CA SER A 51 18.48 11.42 0.08
C SER A 51 19.77 10.97 -0.62
N HIS A 52 20.86 10.77 0.14
CA HIS A 52 22.13 10.24 -0.39
C HIS A 52 22.06 8.76 -0.81
N ARG A 53 20.97 8.06 -0.46
CA ARG A 53 20.70 6.66 -0.82
C ARG A 53 19.60 6.50 -1.86
N GLY A 54 18.97 7.60 -2.28
CA GLY A 54 18.02 7.61 -3.40
C GLY A 54 18.75 7.84 -4.71
N ALA A 55 18.22 7.29 -5.80
CA ALA A 55 18.67 7.70 -7.13
C ALA A 55 17.92 8.98 -7.55
N GLN A 56 18.64 9.83 -8.29
CA GLN A 56 18.06 10.90 -9.06
C GLN A 56 17.94 10.41 -10.51
N GLY A 57 16.83 10.74 -11.16
CA GLY A 57 16.59 10.41 -12.56
C GLY A 57 17.51 11.19 -13.50
N CYS A 58 17.19 11.15 -14.80
CA CYS A 58 17.96 11.89 -15.80
C CYS A 58 17.86 13.42 -15.65
N ASP A 59 16.87 13.90 -14.89
CA ASP A 59 16.75 15.29 -14.44
C ASP A 59 16.89 15.36 -12.90
N PRO A 60 17.48 16.45 -12.36
CA PRO A 60 17.79 16.56 -10.93
C PRO A 60 16.56 16.70 -10.02
N TYR A 61 15.34 16.74 -10.59
CA TYR A 61 14.09 16.95 -9.87
C TYR A 61 13.15 15.73 -9.92
N THR A 62 13.56 14.64 -10.57
CA THR A 62 12.85 13.37 -10.58
C THR A 62 13.62 12.37 -9.71
N GLY A 63 12.96 11.78 -8.72
CA GLY A 63 13.49 10.68 -7.92
C GLY A 63 12.81 9.36 -8.27
N ASP A 64 13.44 8.23 -7.98
CA ASP A 64 12.91 6.90 -8.32
C ASP A 64 11.71 6.44 -7.48
N GLY A 65 11.41 7.19 -6.42
CA GLY A 65 10.23 7.00 -5.59
C GLY A 65 10.50 7.27 -4.13
N ALA A 66 9.61 8.02 -3.49
CA ALA A 66 9.66 8.24 -2.06
C ALA A 66 8.24 8.29 -1.49
N GLY A 67 8.14 8.01 -0.19
CA GLY A 67 6.85 8.05 0.48
C GLY A 67 6.93 7.86 1.99
N ILE A 68 5.76 8.03 2.60
CA ILE A 68 5.52 7.89 4.03
C ILE A 68 4.20 7.15 4.28
N LEU A 69 4.23 6.21 5.21
CA LEU A 69 3.06 5.55 5.78
C LEU A 69 2.81 6.13 7.16
N LEU A 70 1.56 6.53 7.40
CA LEU A 70 1.10 7.07 8.67
C LEU A 70 -0.08 6.25 9.19
N GLN A 71 -0.36 6.37 10.49
CA GLN A 71 -1.70 6.08 10.98
C GLN A 71 -2.69 7.06 10.40
N LEU A 72 -3.94 6.62 10.24
CA LEU A 72 -4.99 7.46 9.67
C LEU A 72 -5.24 8.70 10.57
N PRO A 73 -5.00 9.93 10.08
CA PRO A 73 -5.11 11.14 10.88
C PRO A 73 -6.57 11.61 10.97
N HIS A 74 -7.34 11.00 11.87
CA HIS A 74 -8.79 11.20 11.96
C HIS A 74 -9.20 12.67 12.09
N ARG A 75 -8.54 13.42 12.99
CA ARG A 75 -8.82 14.84 13.23
C ARG A 75 -8.77 15.64 11.93
N PHE A 76 -7.62 15.60 11.25
CA PHE A 76 -7.44 16.24 9.94
C PHE A 76 -8.51 15.80 8.94
N LEU A 77 -8.71 14.49 8.75
CA LEU A 77 -9.61 13.97 7.72
C LEU A 77 -11.07 14.36 7.98
N SER A 78 -11.53 14.30 9.23
CA SER A 78 -12.91 14.64 9.60
C SER A 78 -13.24 16.11 9.34
N GLU A 79 -12.29 17.01 9.62
CA GLU A 79 -12.46 18.44 9.40
C GLU A 79 -12.35 18.78 7.90
N VAL A 80 -11.33 18.25 7.21
CA VAL A 80 -11.02 18.62 5.82
C VAL A 80 -12.11 18.15 4.84
N VAL A 81 -12.62 16.93 4.99
CA VAL A 81 -13.69 16.45 4.09
C VAL A 81 -15.03 17.09 4.38
N LYS A 82 -15.26 17.52 5.63
CA LYS A 82 -16.45 18.28 5.97
C LYS A 82 -16.40 19.66 5.33
N SER A 83 -15.25 20.34 5.36
CA SER A 83 -15.10 21.64 4.72
C SER A 83 -15.05 21.59 3.20
N GLU A 84 -14.34 20.63 2.61
CA GLU A 84 -14.07 20.59 1.17
C GLU A 84 -15.12 19.82 0.37
N CYS A 85 -15.81 18.86 0.99
CA CYS A 85 -16.69 17.92 0.30
C CYS A 85 -18.08 17.76 0.94
N ASP A 86 -18.37 18.47 2.03
CA ASP A 86 -19.58 18.30 2.86
C ASP A 86 -19.82 16.85 3.34
N ILE A 87 -18.75 16.08 3.51
CA ILE A 87 -18.83 14.69 4.00
C ILE A 87 -18.74 14.69 5.52
N THR A 88 -19.63 13.95 6.18
CA THR A 88 -19.56 13.71 7.63
C THR A 88 -19.01 12.31 7.88
N LEU A 89 -17.80 12.22 8.44
CA LEU A 89 -17.17 10.94 8.74
C LEU A 89 -17.69 10.35 10.07
N PRO A 90 -17.87 9.02 10.14
CA PRO A 90 -17.99 8.31 11.40
C PRO A 90 -16.78 8.54 12.33
N PRO A 91 -16.89 8.19 13.62
CA PRO A 91 -15.74 8.15 14.53
C PRO A 91 -14.60 7.29 13.98
N ALA A 92 -13.37 7.55 14.44
CA ALA A 92 -12.18 6.75 14.10
C ALA A 92 -12.46 5.23 14.24
N GLY A 93 -12.01 4.46 13.24
CA GLY A 93 -12.31 3.01 13.13
C GLY A 93 -13.69 2.69 12.54
N GLY A 94 -14.60 3.66 12.43
CA GLY A 94 -15.90 3.51 11.79
C GLY A 94 -15.91 3.76 10.28
N TYR A 95 -14.77 4.17 9.70
CA TYR A 95 -14.60 4.38 8.26
C TYR A 95 -13.18 4.02 7.83
N ALA A 96 -13.01 3.88 6.52
CA ALA A 96 -11.73 3.64 5.87
C ALA A 96 -11.46 4.66 4.78
N VAL A 97 -10.18 4.82 4.46
CA VAL A 97 -9.71 5.67 3.38
C VAL A 97 -8.93 4.84 2.38
N GLY A 98 -9.36 4.88 1.12
CA GLY A 98 -8.59 4.42 -0.03
C GLY A 98 -7.80 5.58 -0.60
N MET A 99 -6.47 5.52 -0.55
CA MET A 99 -5.61 6.37 -1.37
C MET A 99 -5.54 5.73 -2.76
N VAL A 100 -5.92 6.48 -3.80
CA VAL A 100 -6.07 5.97 -5.16
C VAL A 100 -5.38 6.90 -6.16
N PHE A 101 -4.56 6.32 -7.03
CA PHE A 101 -4.01 6.97 -8.21
C PHE A 101 -4.91 6.67 -9.40
N LEU A 102 -5.31 7.72 -10.11
CA LEU A 102 -6.24 7.67 -11.24
C LEU A 102 -5.67 8.44 -12.43
N PRO A 103 -6.10 8.14 -13.65
CA PRO A 103 -5.69 8.89 -14.84
C PRO A 103 -6.12 10.36 -14.76
N ARG A 104 -5.38 11.21 -15.48
CA ARG A 104 -5.64 12.66 -15.56
C ARG A 104 -6.92 12.97 -16.31
N GLU A 105 -7.15 12.24 -17.40
CA GLU A 105 -8.35 12.39 -18.21
C GLU A 105 -9.59 12.06 -17.36
N LYS A 106 -10.54 13.00 -17.35
CA LYS A 106 -11.68 12.98 -16.44
C LYS A 106 -12.62 11.81 -16.74
N SER A 107 -12.90 11.51 -18.01
CA SER A 107 -13.81 10.43 -18.39
C SER A 107 -13.26 9.04 -18.03
N GLN A 108 -11.96 8.81 -18.22
CA GLN A 108 -11.25 7.60 -17.79
C GLN A 108 -11.28 7.46 -16.27
N ARG A 109 -11.04 8.57 -15.55
CA ARG A 109 -11.09 8.58 -14.10
C ARG A 109 -12.49 8.23 -13.58
N GLU A 110 -13.54 8.83 -14.13
CA GLU A 110 -14.92 8.54 -13.74
C GLU A 110 -15.31 7.08 -14.03
N GLN A 111 -14.78 6.48 -15.11
CA GLN A 111 -14.97 5.05 -15.38
C GLN A 111 -14.36 4.17 -14.27
N LEU A 112 -13.16 4.49 -13.81
CA LEU A 112 -12.49 3.76 -12.74
C LEU A 112 -13.15 4.00 -11.37
N GLU A 113 -13.64 5.21 -11.09
CA GLU A 113 -14.42 5.51 -9.88
C GLU A 113 -15.73 4.70 -9.85
N ARG A 114 -16.41 4.52 -11.00
CA ARG A 114 -17.60 3.65 -11.11
C ARG A 114 -17.31 2.17 -10.81
N VAL A 115 -16.10 1.68 -11.08
CA VAL A 115 -15.71 0.32 -10.68
C VAL A 115 -15.71 0.20 -9.15
N PHE A 116 -15.19 1.18 -8.43
CA PHE A 116 -15.28 1.18 -6.96
C PHE A 116 -16.73 1.19 -6.50
N GLU A 117 -17.57 2.08 -7.03
CA GLU A 117 -18.99 2.17 -6.64
C GLU A 117 -19.71 0.84 -6.82
N THR A 118 -19.48 0.16 -7.95
CA THR A 118 -20.07 -1.16 -8.25
C THR A 118 -19.60 -2.22 -7.25
N ILE A 119 -18.29 -2.31 -7.00
CA ILE A 119 -17.75 -3.32 -6.07
C ILE A 119 -18.15 -3.02 -4.62
N LEU A 120 -18.19 -1.75 -4.22
CA LEU A 120 -18.66 -1.35 -2.90
C LEU A 120 -20.11 -1.75 -2.68
N HIS A 121 -20.97 -1.51 -3.67
CA HIS A 121 -22.37 -1.95 -3.64
C HIS A 121 -22.48 -3.47 -3.49
N ASP A 122 -21.77 -4.25 -4.31
CA ASP A 122 -21.76 -5.73 -4.22
C ASP A 122 -21.28 -6.24 -2.86
N GLU A 123 -20.27 -5.58 -2.29
CA GLU A 123 -19.70 -5.94 -0.99
C GLU A 123 -20.49 -5.35 0.19
N LYS A 124 -21.61 -4.67 -0.08
CA LYS A 124 -22.50 -4.01 0.90
C LYS A 124 -21.77 -2.95 1.73
N ALA A 125 -20.75 -2.32 1.15
CA ALA A 125 -20.05 -1.18 1.71
C ALA A 125 -20.66 0.12 1.18
N LYS A 126 -20.73 1.15 2.03
CA LYS A 126 -21.28 2.45 1.66
C LYS A 126 -20.15 3.41 1.31
N LEU A 127 -20.22 3.97 0.10
CA LEU A 127 -19.43 5.13 -0.29
C LEU A 127 -19.91 6.37 0.46
N LEU A 128 -19.00 7.03 1.17
CA LEU A 128 -19.24 8.33 1.82
C LEU A 128 -18.92 9.49 0.88
N GLY A 129 -17.91 9.31 0.01
CA GLY A 129 -17.57 10.24 -1.05
C GLY A 129 -16.09 10.19 -1.43
N TRP A 130 -15.70 11.12 -2.30
CA TRP A 130 -14.35 11.27 -2.81
C TRP A 130 -13.79 12.65 -2.47
N ARG A 131 -12.51 12.72 -2.12
CA ARG A 131 -11.73 13.96 -2.00
C ARG A 131 -10.56 13.94 -2.98
N THR A 132 -10.33 15.02 -3.70
CA THR A 132 -9.08 15.20 -4.45
C THR A 132 -7.99 15.65 -3.49
N VAL A 133 -6.86 14.95 -3.47
CA VAL A 133 -5.74 15.32 -2.58
C VAL A 133 -5.04 16.54 -3.17
N PRO A 134 -4.86 17.64 -2.41
CA PRO A 134 -4.14 18.80 -2.87
C PRO A 134 -2.64 18.47 -3.03
N VAL A 135 -2.16 18.54 -4.27
CA VAL A 135 -0.76 18.30 -4.62
C VAL A 135 -0.12 19.53 -5.26
N ARG A 136 1.19 19.68 -5.05
CA ARG A 136 2.01 20.72 -5.67
C ARG A 136 2.81 20.13 -6.84
N SER A 137 2.15 20.00 -7.98
CA SER A 137 2.77 19.43 -9.19
C SER A 137 3.96 20.24 -9.71
N ASP A 138 4.07 21.51 -9.32
CA ASP A 138 5.23 22.36 -9.59
C ASP A 138 6.50 21.94 -8.82
N ALA A 139 6.36 21.19 -7.72
CA ALA A 139 7.46 20.71 -6.88
C ALA A 139 8.24 19.52 -7.49
N ILE A 140 7.75 18.92 -8.58
CA ILE A 140 8.33 17.71 -9.21
C ILE A 140 8.87 17.99 -10.61
N GLY A 141 9.87 17.19 -11.00
CA GLY A 141 10.52 17.25 -12.31
C GLY A 141 9.57 16.95 -13.48
N PRO A 142 9.93 17.36 -14.72
CA PRO A 142 9.11 17.17 -15.91
C PRO A 142 8.82 15.70 -16.20
N GLN A 143 9.79 14.80 -15.93
CA GLN A 143 9.62 13.38 -16.14
C GLN A 143 8.56 12.80 -15.20
N ALA A 144 8.64 13.11 -13.90
CA ALA A 144 7.61 12.71 -12.94
C ALA A 144 6.24 13.31 -13.23
N ARG A 145 6.21 14.57 -13.66
CA ARG A 145 4.98 15.25 -14.06
C ARG A 145 4.36 14.68 -15.34
N SER A 146 5.12 14.01 -16.20
CA SER A 146 4.56 13.39 -17.41
C SER A 146 3.65 12.20 -17.09
N THR A 147 3.98 11.45 -16.03
CA THR A 147 3.23 10.25 -15.58
C THR A 147 2.43 10.46 -14.29
N GLU A 148 2.40 11.68 -13.77
CA GLU A 148 1.72 12.02 -12.51
C GLU A 148 0.21 11.70 -12.57
N PRO A 149 -0.28 10.85 -11.65
CA PRO A 149 -1.69 10.53 -11.56
C PRO A 149 -2.47 11.65 -10.85
N VAL A 150 -3.79 11.64 -11.02
CA VAL A 150 -4.69 12.36 -10.12
C VAL A 150 -4.85 11.54 -8.85
N VAL A 151 -4.45 12.11 -7.72
CA VAL A 151 -4.50 11.45 -6.41
C VAL A 151 -5.84 11.75 -5.74
N ARG A 152 -6.60 10.70 -5.41
CA ARG A 152 -7.93 10.78 -4.83
C ARG A 152 -8.00 9.94 -3.56
N GLN A 153 -8.74 10.43 -2.58
CA GLN A 153 -9.10 9.73 -1.36
C GLN A 153 -10.56 9.29 -1.46
N LEU A 154 -10.79 8.00 -1.30
CA LEU A 154 -12.08 7.33 -1.26
C LEU A 154 -12.48 7.07 0.19
N PHE A 155 -13.64 7.54 0.64
CA PHE A 155 -14.12 7.32 2.01
C PHE A 155 -15.24 6.29 2.04
N VAL A 156 -15.08 5.24 2.86
CA VAL A 156 -16.01 4.10 2.89
C VAL A 156 -16.33 3.71 4.32
N THR A 157 -17.58 3.32 4.56
CA THR A 157 -17.99 2.64 5.79
C THR A 157 -18.60 1.29 5.44
N CYS A 158 -18.30 0.26 6.24
CA CYS A 158 -18.98 -1.03 6.15
C CYS A 158 -20.00 -1.16 7.28
N PRO A 159 -21.10 -1.91 7.08
CA PRO A 159 -21.96 -2.32 8.17
C PRO A 159 -21.13 -3.08 9.21
N LYS A 160 -21.28 -2.75 10.50
CA LYS A 160 -20.68 -3.54 11.56
C LYS A 160 -21.23 -4.97 11.49
N PRO A 161 -20.39 -6.02 11.64
CA PRO A 161 -20.90 -7.38 11.73
C PRO A 161 -21.94 -7.46 12.87
N LYS A 162 -23.06 -8.16 12.62
CA LYS A 162 -24.06 -8.42 13.67
C LYS A 162 -23.38 -9.23 14.78
N ALA A 163 -23.34 -8.64 15.98
CA ALA A 163 -22.83 -9.17 17.25
C ALA A 163 -21.62 -10.11 17.15
N ALA A 164 -20.48 -9.65 17.68
CA ALA A 164 -19.33 -10.49 17.98
C ALA A 164 -19.80 -11.84 18.56
N LYS A 165 -19.42 -12.95 17.93
CA LYS A 165 -19.57 -14.27 18.56
C LYS A 165 -18.95 -14.18 19.96
N PRO A 166 -19.54 -14.81 21.00
CA PRO A 166 -18.96 -14.79 22.34
C PRO A 166 -17.48 -15.18 22.26
N GLY A 167 -16.58 -14.32 22.76
CA GLY A 167 -15.13 -14.53 22.70
C GLY A 167 -14.36 -13.70 21.66
N ARG A 168 -15.01 -12.90 20.81
CA ARG A 168 -14.32 -11.92 19.94
C ARG A 168 -14.10 -10.58 20.64
N GLY A 169 -12.87 -10.09 20.62
CA GLY A 169 -12.49 -8.80 21.19
C GLY A 169 -12.54 -7.66 20.16
N PRO A 170 -12.40 -6.39 20.61
CA PRO A 170 -12.38 -5.21 19.72
C PRO A 170 -11.34 -5.30 18.58
N ALA A 171 -10.19 -5.92 18.83
CA ALA A 171 -9.15 -6.13 17.84
C ALA A 171 -9.58 -7.09 16.71
N ASP A 172 -10.45 -8.06 16.99
CA ASP A 172 -10.98 -8.99 15.99
C ASP A 172 -11.97 -8.32 15.04
N ASP A 173 -12.74 -7.37 15.57
CA ASP A 173 -13.71 -6.57 14.80
C ASP A 173 -12.99 -5.56 13.89
N GLU A 174 -11.91 -4.94 14.37
CA GLU A 174 -11.04 -4.09 13.55
C GLU A 174 -10.40 -4.87 12.40
N LEU A 175 -9.83 -6.05 12.68
CA LEU A 175 -9.27 -6.91 11.63
C LEU A 175 -10.33 -7.46 10.68
N ALA A 176 -11.58 -7.63 11.13
CA ALA A 176 -12.67 -8.00 10.23
C ALA A 176 -12.99 -6.87 9.25
N PHE A 177 -12.94 -5.61 9.68
CA PHE A 177 -13.12 -4.47 8.79
C PHE A 177 -11.96 -4.38 7.78
N GLU A 178 -10.71 -4.48 8.24
CA GLU A 178 -9.54 -4.52 7.34
C GLU A 178 -9.62 -5.66 6.31
N ARG A 179 -10.04 -6.86 6.73
CA ARG A 179 -10.28 -7.99 5.81
C ARG A 179 -11.29 -7.66 4.73
N LYS A 180 -12.38 -6.98 5.08
CA LYS A 180 -13.42 -6.58 4.12
C LYS A 180 -12.87 -5.58 3.11
N LEU A 181 -12.09 -4.59 3.57
CA LEU A 181 -11.41 -3.62 2.72
C LEU A 181 -10.40 -4.29 1.79
N TYR A 182 -9.65 -5.28 2.29
CA TYR A 182 -8.74 -6.10 1.50
C TYR A 182 -9.49 -6.82 0.37
N VAL A 183 -10.63 -7.47 0.65
CA VAL A 183 -11.47 -8.11 -0.39
C VAL A 183 -11.94 -7.09 -1.42
N ILE A 184 -12.48 -5.94 -0.99
CA ILE A 184 -12.93 -4.87 -1.88
C ILE A 184 -11.79 -4.39 -2.77
N ARG A 185 -10.63 -4.08 -2.20
CA ARG A 185 -9.45 -3.62 -2.95
C ARG A 185 -9.02 -4.65 -3.98
N LYS A 186 -8.90 -5.93 -3.60
CA LYS A 186 -8.48 -7.00 -4.51
C LYS A 186 -9.46 -7.16 -5.67
N ARG A 187 -10.76 -7.12 -5.41
CA ARG A 187 -11.78 -7.16 -6.46
C ARG A 187 -11.65 -5.99 -7.43
N VAL A 188 -11.50 -4.76 -6.93
CA VAL A 188 -11.32 -3.57 -7.79
C VAL A 188 -10.05 -3.71 -8.62
N GLU A 189 -8.92 -4.06 -7.99
CA GLU A 189 -7.64 -4.27 -8.68
C GLU A 189 -7.75 -5.33 -9.78
N HIS A 190 -8.47 -6.43 -9.53
CA HIS A 190 -8.69 -7.49 -10.53
C HIS A 190 -9.54 -6.99 -11.69
N VAL A 191 -10.69 -6.39 -11.41
CA VAL A 191 -11.60 -5.87 -12.43
C VAL A 191 -10.90 -4.84 -13.30
N VAL A 192 -10.21 -3.87 -12.71
CA VAL A 192 -9.48 -2.84 -13.47
C VAL A 192 -8.37 -3.48 -14.32
N ARG A 193 -7.58 -4.38 -13.73
CA ARG A 193 -6.49 -5.07 -14.44
C ARG A 193 -6.99 -5.88 -15.63
N GLU A 194 -8.18 -6.49 -15.53
CA GLU A 194 -8.77 -7.34 -16.57
C GLU A 194 -9.65 -6.60 -17.57
N SER A 195 -10.06 -5.39 -17.23
CA SER A 195 -10.84 -4.52 -18.11
C SER A 195 -10.06 -3.99 -19.31
N ALA A 196 -10.78 -3.54 -20.33
CA ALA A 196 -10.27 -2.75 -21.45
C ALA A 196 -10.41 -1.23 -21.20
N LEU A 197 -10.54 -0.80 -19.95
CA LEU A 197 -10.67 0.62 -19.61
C LEU A 197 -9.39 1.37 -19.97
N ALA A 198 -9.54 2.52 -20.62
CA ALA A 198 -8.43 3.42 -20.92
C ALA A 198 -7.92 4.07 -19.62
N GLY A 199 -6.60 4.32 -19.52
CA GLY A 199 -5.98 4.93 -18.34
C GLY A 199 -5.76 3.97 -17.17
N ARG A 200 -6.07 2.67 -17.32
CA ARG A 200 -5.88 1.65 -16.27
C ARG A 200 -4.41 1.47 -15.86
N GLU A 201 -3.47 1.81 -16.73
CA GLU A 201 -2.03 1.76 -16.49
C GLU A 201 -1.58 2.78 -15.42
N HIS A 202 -2.37 3.83 -15.18
CA HIS A 202 -2.18 4.81 -14.11
C HIS A 202 -2.93 4.44 -12.82
N PHE A 203 -3.72 3.37 -12.83
CA PHE A 203 -4.50 2.95 -11.69
C PHE A 203 -3.64 2.25 -10.64
N CYS A 204 -3.67 2.74 -9.40
CA CYS A 204 -3.05 2.09 -8.27
C CYS A 204 -3.81 2.43 -6.98
N VAL A 205 -3.85 1.50 -6.03
CA VAL A 205 -4.38 1.76 -4.68
C VAL A 205 -3.23 1.65 -3.68
N PRO A 206 -2.45 2.73 -3.44
CA PRO A 206 -1.36 2.72 -2.45
C PRO A 206 -1.76 2.15 -1.09
N SER A 207 -2.93 2.52 -0.58
CA SER A 207 -3.48 2.02 0.68
C SER A 207 -5.00 2.02 0.65
N PHE A 208 -5.64 1.07 1.33
CA PHE A 208 -7.08 1.11 1.58
C PHE A 208 -7.37 0.49 2.95
N SER A 209 -7.46 1.34 3.97
CA SER A 209 -7.46 0.91 5.37
C SER A 209 -8.22 1.90 6.26
N SER A 210 -8.73 1.42 7.39
CA SER A 210 -9.24 2.22 8.51
C SER A 210 -8.15 2.63 9.51
N ARG A 211 -6.93 2.09 9.35
CA ARG A 211 -5.83 2.22 10.31
C ARG A 211 -4.66 3.02 9.77
N THR A 212 -4.32 2.84 8.50
CA THR A 212 -3.12 3.45 7.89
C THR A 212 -3.45 4.15 6.58
N ILE A 213 -2.57 5.07 6.19
CA ILE A 213 -2.62 5.77 4.91
C ILE A 213 -1.21 5.95 4.37
N VAL A 214 -1.03 5.81 3.05
CA VAL A 214 0.26 5.92 2.38
C VAL A 214 0.27 7.13 1.44
N TYR A 215 1.18 8.06 1.69
CA TYR A 215 1.52 9.16 0.79
C TYR A 215 2.82 8.83 0.09
N LYS A 216 2.76 8.46 -1.18
CA LYS A 216 3.93 8.06 -1.97
C LYS A 216 3.87 8.61 -3.37
N GLY A 217 4.97 8.57 -4.08
CA GLY A 217 4.98 8.92 -5.49
C GLY A 217 6.38 8.88 -6.05
N LEU A 218 6.49 9.26 -7.31
CA LEU A 218 7.77 9.43 -7.97
C LEU A 218 8.39 10.77 -7.57
N LEU A 219 8.91 10.79 -6.35
CA LEU A 219 9.35 11.96 -5.63
C LEU A 219 10.78 11.72 -5.13
N LEU A 220 11.56 12.78 -5.08
CA LEU A 220 12.75 12.83 -4.24
C LEU A 220 12.31 12.79 -2.76
N PRO A 221 13.17 12.27 -1.87
CA PRO A 221 12.85 12.24 -0.44
C PRO A 221 12.49 13.61 0.15
N THR A 222 13.16 14.67 -0.30
CA THR A 222 12.89 16.08 0.07
C THR A 222 11.61 16.68 -0.51
N GLN A 223 10.99 16.01 -1.49
CA GLN A 223 9.78 16.50 -2.14
C GLN A 223 8.51 16.00 -1.46
N VAL A 224 8.52 14.89 -0.71
CA VAL A 224 7.28 14.26 -0.19
C VAL A 224 6.42 15.24 0.61
N GLY A 225 7.00 15.93 1.60
CA GLY A 225 6.28 16.93 2.40
C GLY A 225 5.93 18.22 1.65
N ARG A 226 6.58 18.50 0.52
CA ARG A 226 6.30 19.68 -0.33
C ARG A 226 5.21 19.40 -1.35
N TYR A 227 5.22 18.18 -1.91
CA TYR A 227 4.29 17.73 -2.93
C TYR A 227 2.89 17.53 -2.34
N TYR A 228 2.77 16.80 -1.22
CA TYR A 228 1.49 16.57 -0.57
C TYR A 228 1.19 17.66 0.46
N ALA A 229 0.28 18.59 0.11
CA ALA A 229 -0.03 19.73 0.99
C ALA A 229 -0.61 19.29 2.35
N ASP A 230 -1.34 18.16 2.37
CA ASP A 230 -1.86 17.55 3.61
C ASP A 230 -0.77 17.36 4.68
N LEU A 231 0.44 16.93 4.29
CA LEU A 231 1.52 16.59 5.23
C LEU A 231 2.09 17.80 5.98
N ALA A 232 1.78 19.02 5.54
CA ALA A 232 2.16 20.24 6.24
C ALA A 232 1.12 20.67 7.30
N ASP A 233 -0.07 20.08 7.30
CA ASP A 233 -1.15 20.46 8.21
C ASP A 233 -0.88 19.91 9.62
N PRO A 234 -0.85 20.76 10.67
CA PRO A 234 -0.61 20.33 12.05
C PRO A 234 -1.61 19.32 12.61
N ARG A 235 -2.79 19.17 11.99
CA ARG A 235 -3.81 18.18 12.38
C ARG A 235 -3.49 16.78 11.86
N VAL A 236 -2.52 16.65 10.95
CA VAL A 236 -2.01 15.34 10.51
C VAL A 236 -1.11 14.77 11.60
N GLU A 237 -1.73 14.02 12.50
CA GLU A 237 -1.10 13.43 13.68
C GLU A 237 -0.98 11.91 13.52
N SER A 238 0.17 11.35 13.88
CA SER A 238 0.42 9.91 13.88
C SER A 238 1.35 9.53 15.03
N ALA A 239 1.24 8.32 15.55
CA ALA A 239 2.23 7.74 16.48
C ALA A 239 3.30 6.91 15.74
N LEU A 240 3.14 6.70 14.43
CA LEU A 240 4.07 5.96 13.57
C LEU A 240 4.26 6.71 12.24
N GLY A 241 5.51 6.89 11.82
CA GLY A 241 5.85 7.30 10.46
C GLY A 241 6.89 6.38 9.88
N LEU A 242 6.53 5.61 8.87
CA LEU A 242 7.43 4.70 8.15
C LEU A 242 7.74 5.31 6.78
N VAL A 243 9.01 5.50 6.46
CA VAL A 243 9.47 6.18 5.25
C VAL A 243 10.39 5.30 4.42
N HIS A 244 10.37 5.56 3.11
CA HIS A 244 11.24 4.87 2.17
C HIS A 244 11.68 5.81 1.05
N SER A 245 12.96 5.68 0.67
CA SER A 245 13.56 6.27 -0.52
C SER A 245 14.00 5.13 -1.43
N ARG A 246 13.45 5.08 -2.64
CA ARG A 246 13.76 4.07 -3.65
C ARG A 246 15.00 4.48 -4.46
N PHE A 247 15.78 3.49 -4.85
CA PHE A 247 16.76 3.57 -5.93
C PHE A 247 16.42 2.44 -6.87
N SER A 248 16.26 2.72 -8.16
CA SER A 248 15.88 1.77 -9.19
C SER A 248 17.02 1.61 -10.18
N THR A 249 17.22 0.41 -10.72
CA THR A 249 18.10 0.23 -11.88
C THR A 249 17.44 0.62 -13.21
N ASN A 250 16.20 1.11 -13.19
CA ASN A 250 15.49 1.59 -14.38
C ASN A 250 15.51 3.12 -14.46
N THR A 251 15.37 3.65 -15.67
CA THR A 251 15.18 5.10 -15.91
C THR A 251 13.71 5.44 -16.18
N PHE A 252 12.78 4.51 -15.89
CA PHE A 252 11.41 4.61 -16.34
C PHE A 252 10.44 4.89 -15.17
N PRO A 253 9.84 6.10 -15.16
CA PRO A 253 9.21 6.71 -14.00
C PRO A 253 7.82 6.12 -13.68
N THR A 254 7.73 5.26 -12.67
CA THR A 254 6.45 4.63 -12.26
C THR A 254 6.04 4.97 -10.83
N TRP A 255 4.96 5.75 -10.69
CA TRP A 255 4.43 6.19 -9.39
C TRP A 255 4.00 5.05 -8.46
N SER A 256 3.47 3.96 -9.01
CA SER A 256 2.93 2.83 -8.24
C SER A 256 4.01 1.97 -7.57
N LEU A 257 5.24 2.00 -8.10
CA LEU A 257 6.39 1.25 -7.58
C LEU A 257 7.09 1.95 -6.41
N ALA A 258 6.80 3.23 -6.16
CA ALA A 258 7.27 3.89 -4.96
C ALA A 258 6.78 3.14 -3.70
N HIS A 259 7.60 3.14 -2.66
CA HIS A 259 7.24 2.63 -1.34
C HIS A 259 6.83 3.79 -0.42
N PRO A 260 6.23 3.52 0.75
CA PRO A 260 5.84 2.22 1.32
C PRO A 260 4.79 1.44 0.50
N TYR A 261 4.77 0.12 0.71
CA TYR A 261 3.58 -0.68 0.41
C TYR A 261 2.63 -0.68 1.63
N ARG A 262 1.66 -1.61 1.68
CA ARG A 262 0.58 -1.55 2.68
C ARG A 262 1.06 -1.99 4.05
N TYR A 263 1.99 -2.94 4.08
CA TYR A 263 2.57 -3.48 5.30
C TYR A 263 4.10 -3.41 5.36
N ILE A 264 4.78 -3.24 4.21
CA ILE A 264 6.24 -3.27 4.17
C ILE A 264 6.90 -2.05 3.53
N CYS A 265 8.09 -1.75 4.04
CA CYS A 265 9.18 -1.13 3.30
C CYS A 265 10.28 -2.17 3.17
N HIS A 266 10.77 -2.39 1.95
CA HIS A 266 11.77 -3.41 1.69
C HIS A 266 12.99 -2.73 1.09
N ASN A 267 14.15 -2.98 1.69
CA ASN A 267 15.44 -2.57 1.18
C ASN A 267 16.27 -3.82 0.90
N GLY A 268 16.36 -4.18 -0.37
CA GLY A 268 17.00 -5.41 -0.81
C GLY A 268 16.33 -5.98 -2.04
N GLU A 269 16.74 -7.19 -2.40
CA GLU A 269 16.24 -7.92 -3.56
C GLU A 269 15.88 -9.36 -3.14
N ILE A 270 14.69 -9.84 -3.52
CA ILE A 270 14.27 -11.22 -3.28
C ILE A 270 14.65 -12.07 -4.50
N ASN A 271 15.86 -12.62 -4.46
CA ASN A 271 16.42 -13.46 -5.54
C ASN A 271 15.62 -14.75 -5.84
N THR A 272 14.72 -15.17 -4.94
CA THR A 272 13.84 -16.35 -5.08
C THR A 272 12.43 -16.02 -5.57
N VAL A 273 12.14 -14.75 -5.91
CA VAL A 273 10.77 -14.27 -6.17
C VAL A 273 9.98 -15.12 -7.17
N LYS A 274 10.60 -15.55 -8.28
CA LYS A 274 9.92 -16.37 -9.31
C LYS A 274 9.41 -17.70 -8.73
N GLY A 275 10.23 -18.36 -7.92
CA GLY A 275 9.84 -19.60 -7.22
C GLY A 275 8.73 -19.33 -6.21
N ASN A 276 8.86 -18.27 -5.42
CA ASN A 276 7.89 -17.89 -4.39
C ASN A 276 6.50 -17.61 -4.98
N VAL A 277 6.43 -16.86 -6.08
CA VAL A 277 5.17 -16.57 -6.79
C VAL A 277 4.53 -17.86 -7.34
N ASN A 278 5.32 -18.75 -7.93
CA ASN A 278 4.83 -20.03 -8.43
C ASN A 278 4.29 -20.93 -7.31
N TRP A 279 4.98 -20.99 -6.18
CA TRP A 279 4.52 -21.75 -5.00
C TRP A 279 3.24 -21.17 -4.41
N MET A 280 3.12 -19.84 -4.32
CA MET A 280 1.88 -19.19 -3.89
C MET A 280 0.73 -19.55 -4.84
N ARG A 281 0.94 -19.48 -6.17
CA ARG A 281 -0.06 -19.86 -7.17
C ARG A 281 -0.49 -21.32 -7.04
N ALA A 282 0.47 -22.25 -6.89
CA ALA A 282 0.19 -23.67 -6.76
C ALA A 282 -0.63 -24.00 -5.50
N ARG A 283 -0.44 -23.24 -4.42
CA ARG A 283 -1.20 -23.42 -3.17
C ARG A 283 -2.65 -22.93 -3.26
N GLN A 284 -2.98 -22.01 -4.17
CA GLN A 284 -4.31 -21.36 -4.21
C GLN A 284 -5.47 -22.36 -4.28
N GLY A 285 -5.34 -23.43 -5.07
CA GLY A 285 -6.40 -24.45 -5.23
C GLY A 285 -6.67 -25.29 -3.97
N ARG A 286 -5.80 -25.22 -2.96
CA ARG A 286 -5.94 -25.92 -1.68
C ARG A 286 -6.14 -24.99 -0.49
N LEU A 287 -6.15 -23.67 -0.71
CA LEU A 287 -6.34 -22.71 0.38
C LEU A 287 -7.76 -22.80 0.93
N GLN A 288 -7.86 -22.83 2.25
CA GLN A 288 -9.09 -22.73 3.00
C GLN A 288 -8.90 -21.70 4.10
N SER A 289 -9.94 -20.93 4.40
CA SER A 289 -9.90 -19.93 5.47
C SER A 289 -11.31 -19.66 5.97
N ASP A 290 -11.56 -19.94 7.23
CA ASP A 290 -12.84 -19.62 7.89
C ASP A 290 -13.05 -18.10 8.02
N LEU A 291 -11.96 -17.33 8.05
CA LEU A 291 -11.99 -15.88 8.19
C LEU A 291 -12.39 -15.17 6.89
N PHE A 292 -12.04 -15.73 5.74
CA PHE A 292 -12.47 -15.24 4.43
C PHE A 292 -13.75 -15.93 3.94
N GLY A 293 -13.96 -17.21 4.29
CA GLY A 293 -15.08 -18.01 3.82
C GLY A 293 -15.23 -17.93 2.29
N PRO A 294 -16.41 -17.59 1.76
CA PRO A 294 -16.64 -17.50 0.32
C PRO A 294 -15.86 -16.37 -0.36
N ASP A 295 -15.41 -15.35 0.39
CA ASP A 295 -14.65 -14.23 -0.16
C ASP A 295 -13.23 -14.65 -0.57
N LEU A 296 -12.72 -15.80 -0.12
CA LEU A 296 -11.38 -16.28 -0.46
C LEU A 296 -11.17 -16.40 -1.97
N ALA A 297 -12.16 -16.92 -2.69
CA ALA A 297 -12.08 -17.08 -4.15
C ALA A 297 -11.94 -15.73 -4.88
N LYS A 298 -12.46 -14.65 -4.30
CA LYS A 298 -12.39 -13.28 -4.84
C LYS A 298 -10.98 -12.69 -4.73
N LEU A 299 -10.09 -13.30 -3.96
CA LEU A 299 -8.72 -12.81 -3.72
C LEU A 299 -7.72 -13.31 -4.78
N PHE A 300 -8.09 -14.32 -5.58
CA PHE A 300 -7.18 -14.93 -6.55
C PHE A 300 -7.06 -14.13 -7.85
N PRO A 301 -5.84 -13.91 -8.39
CA PRO A 301 -4.56 -14.31 -7.81
C PRO A 301 -4.15 -13.42 -6.62
N ILE A 302 -3.62 -14.05 -5.55
CA ILE A 302 -3.15 -13.34 -4.35
C ILE A 302 -1.98 -12.43 -4.72
N VAL A 303 -0.97 -12.99 -5.40
CA VAL A 303 0.14 -12.25 -5.99
C VAL A 303 -0.11 -12.13 -7.49
N ALA A 304 -0.20 -10.91 -8.00
CA ALA A 304 -0.42 -10.68 -9.42
C ALA A 304 0.89 -10.87 -10.21
N ASP A 305 0.76 -11.20 -11.50
CA ASP A 305 1.92 -11.26 -12.39
C ASP A 305 2.54 -9.88 -12.61
N ASN A 306 3.85 -9.87 -12.91
CA ASN A 306 4.63 -8.69 -13.30
C ASN A 306 4.63 -7.56 -12.26
N GLN A 307 4.67 -7.90 -10.97
CA GLN A 307 4.91 -6.95 -9.89
C GLN A 307 6.38 -6.99 -9.46
N SER A 308 6.86 -5.92 -8.82
CA SER A 308 8.16 -5.95 -8.14
C SER A 308 8.19 -7.06 -7.09
N ASP A 309 9.38 -7.52 -6.75
CA ASP A 309 9.61 -8.51 -5.72
C ASP A 309 9.03 -8.10 -4.36
N SER A 310 9.21 -6.83 -4.01
CA SER A 310 8.70 -6.18 -2.82
C SER A 310 7.18 -6.14 -2.81
N ALA A 311 6.53 -5.80 -3.93
CA ALA A 311 5.08 -5.90 -4.03
C ALA A 311 4.58 -7.34 -3.87
N CYS A 312 5.31 -8.33 -4.41
CA CYS A 312 4.95 -9.74 -4.23
C CYS A 312 5.00 -10.16 -2.76
N LEU A 313 6.02 -9.72 -2.02
CA LEU A 313 6.14 -9.95 -0.58
C LEU A 313 5.01 -9.26 0.21
N ASP A 314 4.69 -8.00 -0.10
CA ASP A 314 3.61 -7.26 0.55
C ASP A 314 2.26 -7.97 0.40
N ASN A 315 1.93 -8.42 -0.82
CA ASN A 315 0.69 -9.17 -1.07
C ASN A 315 0.63 -10.49 -0.28
N ALA A 316 1.75 -11.21 -0.20
CA ALA A 316 1.81 -12.47 0.55
C ALA A 316 1.66 -12.22 2.06
N LEU A 317 2.34 -11.19 2.59
CA LEU A 317 2.25 -10.80 3.99
C LEU A 317 0.85 -10.36 4.37
N GLU A 318 0.24 -9.47 3.59
CA GLU A 318 -1.12 -9.00 3.80
C GLU A 318 -2.12 -10.14 3.76
N PHE A 319 -1.99 -11.07 2.80
CA PHE A 319 -2.85 -12.25 2.74
C PHE A 319 -2.76 -13.12 3.99
N LEU A 320 -1.55 -13.41 4.47
CA LEU A 320 -1.33 -14.20 5.70
C LEU A 320 -1.88 -13.47 6.94
N HIS A 321 -1.66 -12.16 7.01
CA HIS A 321 -2.12 -11.34 8.13
C HIS A 321 -3.64 -11.25 8.18
N MET A 322 -4.27 -10.93 7.05
CA MET A 322 -5.73 -10.94 6.91
C MET A 322 -6.31 -12.35 7.09
N GLY A 323 -5.54 -13.39 6.78
CA GLY A 323 -5.85 -14.80 7.05
C GLY A 323 -5.75 -15.22 8.51
N GLY A 324 -5.46 -14.31 9.44
CA GLY A 324 -5.51 -14.53 10.89
C GLY A 324 -4.16 -14.67 11.59
N ARG A 325 -3.04 -14.60 10.85
CA ARG A 325 -1.70 -14.63 11.48
C ARG A 325 -1.32 -13.24 11.97
N SER A 326 -0.60 -13.16 13.08
CA SER A 326 0.02 -11.89 13.49
C SER A 326 1.07 -11.45 12.46
N LEU A 327 1.39 -10.15 12.40
CA LEU A 327 2.45 -9.67 11.50
C LEU A 327 3.81 -10.34 11.78
N PRO A 328 4.28 -10.50 13.04
CA PRO A 328 5.50 -11.24 13.32
C PRO A 328 5.46 -12.70 12.82
N HIS A 329 4.36 -13.42 13.07
CA HIS A 329 4.20 -14.80 12.59
C HIS A 329 4.30 -14.87 11.07
N ALA A 330 3.50 -14.06 10.37
CA ALA A 330 3.50 -14.04 8.90
C ALA A 330 4.86 -13.65 8.33
N MET A 331 5.58 -12.71 8.95
CA MET A 331 6.93 -12.33 8.53
C MET A 331 7.94 -13.46 8.74
N MET A 332 7.92 -14.12 9.90
CA MET A 332 8.83 -15.25 10.19
C MET A 332 8.58 -16.46 9.27
N MET A 333 7.34 -16.64 8.77
CA MET A 333 7.05 -17.65 7.75
C MET A 333 7.60 -17.29 6.37
N LEU A 334 7.58 -16.02 6.00
CA LEU A 334 8.01 -15.56 4.68
C LEU A 334 9.52 -15.34 4.59
N ILE A 335 10.15 -14.93 5.70
CA ILE A 335 11.58 -14.66 5.84
C ILE A 335 12.07 -15.36 7.12
N PRO A 336 12.25 -16.70 7.10
CA PRO A 336 12.70 -17.44 8.26
C PRO A 336 14.17 -17.17 8.59
N GLU A 337 14.51 -17.19 9.88
CA GLU A 337 15.90 -17.17 10.33
C GLU A 337 16.58 -18.51 9.98
N PRO A 338 17.87 -18.52 9.61
CA PRO A 338 18.61 -19.77 9.40
C PRO A 338 18.75 -20.56 10.72
N TYR A 339 17.90 -21.57 10.91
CA TYR A 339 17.74 -22.25 12.21
C TYR A 339 18.50 -23.58 12.37
N VAL A 340 18.81 -24.30 11.28
CA VAL A 340 19.24 -25.71 11.30
C VAL A 340 20.44 -25.98 12.21
N SER A 341 21.41 -25.07 12.23
CA SER A 341 22.67 -25.22 12.99
C SER A 341 22.91 -24.08 13.98
N ASN A 342 21.87 -23.37 14.43
CA ASN A 342 22.03 -22.29 15.41
C ASN A 342 21.98 -22.85 16.85
N PRO A 343 23.10 -22.95 17.59
CA PRO A 343 23.11 -23.46 18.96
C PRO A 343 22.51 -22.47 19.97
N GLU A 344 22.37 -21.19 19.60
CA GLU A 344 21.79 -20.14 20.44
C GLU A 344 20.27 -20.02 20.29
N MET A 345 19.68 -20.77 19.34
CA MET A 345 18.23 -20.77 19.12
C MET A 345 17.53 -21.71 20.10
N ASP A 346 16.57 -21.18 20.84
CA ASP A 346 15.72 -21.96 21.74
C ASP A 346 14.86 -22.99 21.00
N LEU A 347 14.41 -24.01 21.73
CA LEU A 347 13.65 -25.13 21.16
C LEU A 347 12.27 -24.71 20.62
N GLU A 348 11.64 -23.69 21.19
CA GLU A 348 10.31 -23.23 20.75
C GLU A 348 10.42 -22.55 19.39
N ARG A 349 11.38 -21.65 19.23
CA ARG A 349 11.68 -20.96 17.96
C ARG A 349 12.16 -21.93 16.90
N ARG A 350 12.99 -22.91 17.27
CA ARG A 350 13.40 -23.99 16.35
C ARG A 350 12.20 -24.82 15.89
N GLY A 351 11.35 -25.25 16.83
CA GLY A 351 10.13 -25.99 16.51
C GLY A 351 9.16 -25.21 15.62
N PHE A 352 9.05 -23.90 15.81
CA PHE A 352 8.29 -23.02 14.93
C PHE A 352 8.81 -23.05 13.49
N TYR A 353 10.12 -22.94 13.28
CA TYR A 353 10.71 -22.95 11.94
C TYR A 353 10.77 -24.35 11.31
N GLU A 354 10.80 -25.43 12.09
CA GLU A 354 10.69 -26.81 11.57
C GLU A 354 9.27 -27.12 11.09
N TYR A 355 8.26 -26.55 11.73
CA TYR A 355 6.86 -26.71 11.35
C TYR A 355 6.50 -25.99 10.03
N HIS A 356 7.13 -24.85 9.77
CA HIS A 356 6.83 -23.96 8.63
C HIS A 356 7.74 -24.20 7.43
#